data_AF-A0A0M2H3C6-F1
#
_entry.id   AF-A0A0M2H3C6-F1
#
_cell.length_a   1.000
_cell.length_b   1.000
_cell.length_c   1.000
_cell.angle_alpha   90.00
_cell.angle_beta   90.00
_cell.angle_gamma   90.00
#
_symmetry.space_group_name_H-M   'P 1'
#
loop_
_entity.id
_entity.type
_entity.pdbx_description
1 polymer ?
#
loop_
_entity_poly.entity_id
_entity_poly.type
_entity_poly.pdbx_seq_one_letter_code
_entity_poly.pdbx_strand_id
1 'polypeptide(L)' 'MSNDALTAALGGLRVRVPESAADADALRAEVRAADAALGEWLRTAADRRGSAAPRHDGGDR' A
#
# COMPACT_ATOMS: atom_id res chain seq x y z
N MET A 1 -8.54 3.91 8.17
CA MET A 1 -8.05 2.51 8.22
C MET A 1 -6.79 2.24 7.37
N SER A 2 -6.50 2.93 6.25
CA SER A 2 -5.40 2.50 5.35
C SER A 2 -3.97 2.91 5.75
N ASN A 3 -3.78 3.81 6.73
CA ASN A 3 -2.44 4.33 7.07
C ASN A 3 -1.75 3.51 8.17
N ASP A 4 -2.52 3.02 9.15
CA ASP A 4 -1.99 2.29 10.30
C ASP A 4 -1.51 0.88 9.91
N ALA A 5 -2.25 0.21 9.02
CA ALA A 5 -1.86 -1.10 8.49
C ALA A 5 -0.57 -1.03 7.64
N LEU A 6 -0.42 0.03 6.83
CA LEU A 6 0.78 0.26 6.03
C LEU A 6 1.98 0.61 6.93
N THR A 7 1.77 1.44 7.95
CA THR A 7 2.81 1.81 8.93
C THR A 7 3.29 0.59 9.72
N ALA A 8 2.37 -0.31 10.13
CA ALA A 8 2.71 -1.56 10.79
C ALA A 8 3.51 -2.51 9.87
N ALA A 9 3.12 -2.63 8.60
CA ALA A 9 3.82 -3.45 7.61
C ALA A 9 5.25 -2.93 7.33
N LEU A 10 5.43 -1.61 7.19
CA LEU A 10 6.73 -0.98 6.99
C LEU A 10 7.62 -1.02 8.23
N GLY A 11 7.05 -0.87 9.44
CA GLY A 11 7.78 -0.96 10.69
C GLY A 11 8.35 -2.35 11.00
N GLY A 12 7.71 -3.41 10.46
CA GLY A 12 8.20 -4.78 10.52
C GLY A 12 9.31 -5.10 9.52
N LEU A 13 9.43 -4.29 8.45
CA LEU A 13 10.38 -4.49 7.36
C LEU A 13 11.80 -3.99 7.72
N ARG A 14 12.35 -4.44 8.85
CA ARG A 14 13.79 -4.35 9.12
C ARG A 14 14.47 -5.51 8.41
N VAL A 15 15.62 -5.25 7.76
CA VAL A 15 16.41 -6.26 7.05
C VAL A 15 16.79 -7.38 8.02
N ARG A 16 16.05 -8.47 7.99
CA ARG A 16 16.34 -9.71 8.71
C ARG A 16 17.12 -10.61 7.77
N VAL A 17 18.28 -11.09 8.22
CA VAL A 17 18.97 -12.19 7.54
C VAL A 17 18.30 -13.48 7.99
N PRO A 18 17.64 -14.25 7.11
CA PRO A 18 17.00 -15.49 7.51
C PRO A 18 18.03 -16.49 8.01
N GLU A 19 17.78 -17.10 9.18
CA GLU A 19 18.66 -18.11 9.76
C GLU A 19 18.33 -19.52 9.25
N SER A 20 17.13 -19.70 8.68
CA SER A 20 16.66 -20.96 8.09
C SER A 20 15.80 -20.76 6.84
N ALA A 21 15.52 -21.86 6.12
CA ALA A 21 14.60 -21.85 4.99
C ALA A 21 13.17 -21.46 5.40
N ALA A 22 12.72 -21.91 6.57
CA ALA A 22 11.40 -21.56 7.10
C ALA A 22 11.30 -20.06 7.40
N ASP A 23 12.36 -19.46 7.95
CA ASP A 23 12.42 -18.01 8.20
C ASP A 23 12.40 -17.21 6.90
N ALA A 24 13.08 -17.72 5.86
CA ALA A 24 13.07 -17.10 4.55
C ALA A 24 11.68 -17.14 3.91
N ASP A 25 10.93 -18.23 4.09
CA ASP A 25 9.56 -18.35 3.58
C ASP A 25 8.58 -17.46 4.35
N ALA A 26 8.74 -17.35 5.68
CA ALA A 26 7.99 -16.39 6.48
C ALA A 26 8.26 -14.94 6.03
N LEU A 27 9.53 -14.58 5.84
CA LEU A 27 9.92 -13.25 5.35
C LEU A 27 9.36 -12.97 3.95
N ARG A 28 9.38 -13.94 3.04
CA ARG A 28 8.76 -13.80 1.71
C ARG A 28 7.25 -13.58 1.80
N ALA A 29 6.57 -14.27 2.71
CA ALA A 29 5.13 -14.08 2.93
C ALA A 29 4.83 -12.68 3.47
N GLU A 30 5.62 -12.19 4.44
CA GLU A 30 5.53 -10.82 4.96
C GLU A 30 5.73 -9.77 3.86
N VAL A 31 6.75 -9.93 3.01
CA VAL A 31 7.03 -9.02 1.90
C VAL A 31 5.88 -8.99 0.90
N ARG A 32 5.32 -10.15 0.52
CA ARG A 32 4.18 -10.23 -0.39
C ARG A 32 2.94 -9.54 0.18
N ALA A 33 2.69 -9.68 1.48
CA ALA A 33 1.59 -9.00 2.15
C ALA A 33 1.77 -7.49 2.16
N ALA A 34 2.99 -7.00 2.43
CA ALA A 34 3.32 -5.57 2.39
C ALA A 34 3.17 -4.98 0.98
N ASP A 35 3.62 -5.69 -0.05
CA ASP A 35 3.47 -5.28 -1.45
C ASP A 35 1.99 -5.18 -1.86
N ALA A 36 1.18 -6.18 -1.52
CA ALA A 36 -0.26 -6.16 -1.77
C ALA A 36 -0.96 -4.98 -1.08
N ALA A 37 -0.61 -4.71 0.18
CA ALA A 37 -1.16 -3.59 0.94
C ALA A 37 -0.76 -2.23 0.34
N LEU A 38 0.49 -2.09 -0.11
CA LEU A 38 0.96 -0.89 -0.80
C LEU A 38 0.24 -0.68 -2.13
N GLY A 39 0.10 -1.74 -2.92
CA GLY A 39 -0.64 -1.69 -4.19
C GLY A 39 -2.09 -1.24 -4.00
N GLU A 40 -2.75 -1.72 -2.95
CA GLU A 40 -4.12 -1.29 -2.60
C GLU A 40 -4.19 0.17 -2.18
N TRP A 41 -3.23 0.62 -1.38
CA TRP A 41 -3.13 2.02 -0.98
C TRP A 41 -2.93 2.94 -2.19
N LEU A 42 -2.07 2.56 -3.14
CA LEU A 42 -1.81 3.31 -4.36
C LEU A 42 -3.07 3.40 -5.25
N ARG A 43 -3.80 2.29 -5.43
CA ARG A 43 -5.08 2.28 -6.16
C ARG A 43 -6.11 3.20 -5.49
N THR A 44 -6.29 3.06 -4.19
CA THR A 44 -7.19 3.92 -3.41
C THR A 44 -6.81 5.41 -3.53
N ALA A 45 -5.51 5.72 -3.51
CA ALA A 45 -5.02 7.09 -3.66
C ALA A 45 -5.22 7.64 -5.09
N ALA A 46 -5.15 6.78 -6.10
CA ALA A 46 -5.46 7.14 -7.49
C ALA A 46 -6.96 7.42 -7.69
N ASP A 47 -7.84 6.57 -7.14
CA ASP A 47 -9.29 6.72 -7.25
C ASP A 47 -9.79 8.02 -6.61
N ARG A 48 -9.23 8.39 -5.45
CA ARG A 48 -9.52 9.69 -4.80
C ARG A 48 -9.09 10.88 -5.65
N ARG A 49 -8.00 10.75 -6.40
CA ARG A 49 -7.51 11.80 -7.31
C ARG A 49 -8.37 11.92 -8.55
N GLY A 50 -8.85 10.80 -9.10
CA GLY A 50 -9.78 10.77 -10.23
C GLY A 50 -11.18 11.29 -9.89
N SER A 51 -11.68 11.02 -8.68
CA SER A 51 -12.97 11.56 -8.20
C SER A 51 -12.94 13.05 -7.85
N ALA A 52 -11.76 13.65 -7.72
CA ALA A 52 -11.56 15.08 -7.47
C ALA A 52 -11.36 15.90 -8.75
N ALA A 53 -11.69 15.36 -9.93
CA ALA A 53 -11.78 16.15 -11.15
C ALA A 53 -12.80 17.30 -10.91
N PRO A 54 -12.42 18.57 -11.09
CA PRO A 54 -13.35 19.67 -10.96
C PRO A 54 -14.48 19.43 -11.94
N ARG A 55 -15.71 19.44 -11.46
CA ARG A 55 -16.85 19.74 -12.32
C ARG A 55 -16.59 21.14 -12.83
N HIS A 56 -16.02 21.23 -14.02
CA HIS A 56 -16.09 22.44 -14.80
C HIS A 56 -17.56 22.59 -15.15
N ASP A 57 -18.33 23.21 -14.25
CA ASP A 57 -19.55 23.89 -14.63
C ASP A 57 -19.07 24.98 -15.58
N GLY A 58 -19.01 24.61 -16.86
CA GLY A 58 -18.97 25.56 -17.94
C GLY A 58 -20.20 26.42 -17.75
N GLY A 59 -19.97 27.67 -17.35
CA GLY A 59 -20.95 28.71 -17.52
C GLY A 59 -21.36 28.69 -18.99
N ASP A 60 -22.64 28.50 -19.23
CA ASP A 60 -23.22 28.91 -20.48
C ASP A 60 -24.32 29.92 -20.19
N ARG A 61 -24.35 30.90 -21.09
CA ARG A 61 -24.99 32.20 -20.98
C ARG A 61 -26.52 32.14 -21.05
#